data_AF-A0A9D4KB89-F1
#
_entry.id   AF-A0A9D4KB89-F1
#
_cell.length_a   1.000
_cell.length_b   1.000
_cell.length_c   1.000
_cell.angle_alpha   90.00
_cell.angle_beta   90.00
_cell.angle_gamma   90.00
#
_symmetry.space_group_name_H-M   'P 1'
#
loop_
_entity.id
_entity.type
_entity.pdbx_description
1 polymer ?
#
loop_
_entity_poly.entity_id
_entity_poly.type
_entity_poly.pdbx_seq_one_letter_code
_entity_poly.pdbx_strand_id
1 'polypeptide(L)'
;MIEKIVGQMKNSLLRRIELLESKLFDRESENENLKKEIDKLHTELNAEKVMNRETLIKEKYENKEALNELEQYNRIINVVFHGLQDMDKTETPENTKKFVADVVKKHTGIQLSKTDIDYGHRLGRFENGKCSPSGVEVETSFIKTEMATYTESYTSNMTNG
;
A
#
# COMPACT_ATOMS: atom_id res chain seq x y z
N MET A 1 5.55 10.21 88.51
CA MET A 1 5.94 9.10 87.61
C MET A 1 5.16 9.15 86.30
N ILE A 2 3.82 9.23 86.37
CA ILE A 2 2.94 9.31 85.20
C ILE A 2 3.25 10.52 84.29
N GLU A 3 3.43 11.71 84.85
CA GLU A 3 3.75 12.92 84.06
C GLU A 3 5.05 12.79 83.25
N LYS A 4 6.06 12.13 83.81
CA LYS A 4 7.34 11.89 83.13
C LYS A 4 7.17 10.93 81.94
N ILE A 5 6.35 9.89 82.11
CA ILE A 5 6.02 8.92 81.05
C ILE A 5 5.21 9.61 79.94
N VAL A 6 4.21 10.41 80.30
CA VAL A 6 3.39 11.18 79.34
C VAL A 6 4.25 12.19 78.58
N GLY A 7 5.18 12.88 79.25
CA GLY A 7 6.13 13.79 78.60
C GLY A 7 7.04 13.08 77.60
N GLN A 8 7.54 11.89 77.93
CA GLN A 8 8.35 11.07 77.01
C GLN A 8 7.55 10.61 75.79
N MET A 9 6.31 10.16 75.99
CA MET A 9 5.42 9.77 74.89
C MET A 9 5.10 10.95 73.97
N LYS A 10 4.80 12.13 74.53
CA LYS A 10 4.57 13.36 73.77
C LYS A 10 5.78 13.70 72.90
N ASN A 11 6.98 13.69 73.46
CA ASN A 11 8.21 13.98 72.70
C ASN A 11 8.49 12.95 71.61
N SER A 12 8.21 11.67 71.87
CA SER A 12 8.34 10.62 70.85
C SER A 12 7.33 10.80 69.71
N LEU A 13 6.11 11.23 70.01
CA LEU A 13 5.09 11.50 69.00
C LEU A 13 5.47 12.71 68.16
N LEU A 14 5.93 13.80 68.78
CA LEU A 14 6.37 15.00 68.06
C LEU A 14 7.50 14.71 67.07
N ARG A 15 8.53 13.98 67.48
CA ARG A 15 9.62 13.57 66.58
C ARG A 15 9.13 12.74 65.40
N ARG A 16 8.12 11.89 65.63
CA ARG A 16 7.56 11.05 64.58
C ARG A 16 6.69 11.85 63.61
N ILE A 17 6.01 12.88 64.10
CA ILE A 17 5.28 13.85 63.25
C ILE A 17 6.28 14.61 62.37
N GLU A 18 7.33 15.20 62.95
CA GLU A 18 8.35 15.94 62.19
C GLU A 18 9.02 15.08 61.10
N LEU A 19 9.32 13.81 61.41
CA LEU A 19 9.88 12.87 60.44
C LEU A 19 8.89 12.56 59.31
N LEU A 20 7.61 12.39 59.62
CA LEU A 20 6.58 12.10 58.63
C LEU A 20 6.29 13.31 57.75
N GLU A 21 6.29 14.52 58.30
CA GLU A 21 6.15 15.77 57.56
C GLU A 21 7.30 15.96 56.58
N SER A 22 8.54 15.70 57.02
CA SER A 22 9.72 15.78 56.14
C SER A 22 9.62 14.78 54.98
N LYS A 23 9.24 13.53 55.28
CA LYS A 23 9.04 12.50 54.25
C LYS A 23 7.90 12.84 53.30
N LEU A 24 6.82 13.44 53.81
CA LEU A 24 5.69 13.85 53.00
C LEU A 24 6.13 14.93 52.00
N PHE A 25 6.86 15.94 52.49
CA PHE A 25 7.41 17.01 51.67
C PHE A 25 8.34 16.47 50.56
N ASP A 26 9.26 15.56 50.91
CA ASP A 26 10.15 14.94 49.93
C ASP A 26 9.37 14.19 48.83
N ARG A 27 8.31 13.47 49.23
CA ARG A 27 7.44 12.72 48.29
C ARG A 27 6.56 13.63 47.45
N GLU A 28 6.12 14.75 47.97
CA GLU A 28 5.39 15.76 47.21
C GLU A 28 6.30 16.39 46.15
N SER A 29 7.54 16.72 46.52
CA SER A 29 8.54 17.24 45.59
C SER A 29 8.89 16.24 44.48
N GLU A 30 9.08 14.97 44.82
CA GLU A 30 9.31 13.90 43.84
C GLU A 30 8.12 13.73 42.89
N ASN A 31 6.89 13.77 43.41
CA ASN A 31 5.67 13.69 42.58
C ASN A 31 5.56 14.85 41.60
N GLU A 32 5.92 16.07 41.99
CA GLU A 32 5.93 17.21 41.07
C GLU A 32 6.96 17.03 39.95
N ASN A 33 8.14 16.50 40.28
CA ASN A 33 9.17 16.22 39.27
C ASN A 33 8.73 15.12 38.30
N LEU A 34 8.13 14.04 38.80
CA LEU A 34 7.60 12.97 37.98
C LEU A 34 6.47 13.45 37.06
N LYS A 35 5.58 14.33 37.55
CA LYS A 35 4.54 14.94 36.70
C LYS A 35 5.15 15.73 35.54
N LYS A 36 6.16 16.56 35.81
CA LYS A 36 6.86 17.31 34.76
C LYS A 36 7.54 16.39 33.74
N GLU A 37 8.13 15.29 34.19
CA GLU A 37 8.76 14.32 33.31
C GLU A 37 7.74 13.58 32.44
N ILE A 38 6.59 13.20 33.01
CA ILE A 38 5.47 12.62 32.26
C ILE A 38 4.96 13.59 31.20
N ASP A 39 4.77 14.87 31.54
CA ASP A 39 4.32 15.88 30.59
C ASP A 39 5.33 16.05 29.45
N LYS A 40 6.63 16.10 29.77
CA LYS A 40 7.70 16.16 28.77
C LYS A 40 7.67 14.95 27.84
N LEU A 41 7.64 13.73 28.38
CA LEU A 41 7.59 12.50 27.59
C LEU A 41 6.33 12.43 26.71
N HIS A 42 5.19 12.90 27.20
CA HIS A 42 3.98 12.99 26.38
C HIS A 42 4.14 13.97 25.20
N THR A 43 4.78 15.12 25.41
CA THR A 43 5.04 16.07 24.33
C THR A 43 6.00 15.50 23.28
N GLU A 44 7.09 14.85 23.71
CA GLU A 44 8.06 14.22 22.83
C GLU A 44 7.42 13.07 22.02
N LEU A 45 6.66 12.20 22.69
CA LEU A 45 5.95 11.10 22.03
C LEU A 45 4.95 11.58 20.98
N ASN A 46 4.23 12.66 21.27
CA ASN A 46 3.29 13.22 20.31
C ASN A 46 4.00 13.84 19.10
N ALA A 47 5.12 14.55 19.32
CA ALA A 47 5.94 15.08 18.23
C ALA A 47 6.49 13.96 17.33
N GLU A 48 7.02 12.89 17.93
CA GLU A 48 7.54 11.74 17.19
C GLU A 48 6.44 11.02 16.40
N LYS A 49 5.25 10.83 16.97
CA LYS A 49 4.10 10.26 16.25
C LYS A 49 3.70 11.07 15.02
N VAL A 50 3.73 12.40 15.12
CA VAL A 50 3.42 13.28 13.99
C VAL A 50 4.49 13.15 12.91
N MET A 51 5.78 13.23 13.27
CA MET A 51 6.89 13.09 12.32
C MET A 51 6.90 11.72 11.62
N ASN A 52 6.68 10.63 12.36
CA ASN A 52 6.62 9.29 11.79
C ASN A 52 5.44 9.16 10.83
N ARG A 53 4.28 9.72 11.18
CA ARG A 53 3.11 9.71 10.29
C ARG A 53 3.38 10.45 8.98
N GLU A 54 3.99 11.63 9.05
CA GLU A 54 4.34 12.42 7.86
C GLU A 54 5.36 11.71 6.98
N THR A 55 6.38 11.10 7.60
CA THR A 55 7.41 10.31 6.91
C THR A 55 6.79 9.12 6.19
N LEU A 56 5.94 8.33 6.87
CA LEU A 56 5.26 7.19 6.28
C LEU A 56 4.33 7.59 5.12
N ILE A 57 3.66 8.74 5.24
CA ILE A 57 2.83 9.27 4.15
C ILE A 57 3.71 9.60 2.95
N LYS A 58 4.81 10.30 3.16
CA LYS A 58 5.75 10.68 2.09
C LYS A 58 6.34 9.45 1.41
N GLU A 59 6.85 8.48 2.16
CA GLU A 59 7.38 7.22 1.63
C GLU A 59 6.32 6.46 0.83
N LYS A 60 5.07 6.44 1.31
CA LYS A 60 3.96 5.80 0.57
C LYS A 60 3.71 6.48 -0.77
N TYR A 61 3.76 7.81 -0.82
CA TYR A 61 3.60 8.54 -2.09
C TYR A 61 4.77 8.28 -3.03
N GLU A 62 6.00 8.37 -2.55
CA GLU A 62 7.21 8.09 -3.34
C GLU A 62 7.21 6.66 -3.89
N ASN A 63 6.88 5.68 -3.06
CA ASN A 63 6.75 4.28 -3.49
C ASN A 63 5.64 4.08 -4.52
N LYS A 64 4.52 4.79 -4.37
CA LYS A 64 3.41 4.71 -5.33
C LYS A 64 3.81 5.27 -6.69
N GLU A 65 4.51 6.41 -6.72
CA GLU A 65 5.01 6.98 -7.98
C GLU A 65 6.06 6.07 -8.62
N ALA A 66 7.01 5.55 -7.85
CA ALA A 66 8.00 4.60 -8.35
C ALA A 66 7.35 3.33 -8.91
N LEU A 67 6.32 2.78 -8.24
CA LEU A 67 5.54 1.65 -8.76
C LEU A 67 4.81 2.01 -10.04
N ASN A 68 4.22 3.20 -10.13
CA ASN A 68 3.53 3.65 -11.34
C ASN A 68 4.49 3.81 -12.53
N GLU A 69 5.68 4.35 -12.30
CA GLU A 69 6.74 4.44 -13.33
C GLU A 69 7.17 3.05 -13.80
N LEU A 70 7.43 2.12 -12.87
CA LEU A 70 7.78 0.74 -13.21
C LEU A 70 6.66 0.02 -13.96
N GLU A 71 5.41 0.18 -13.54
CA GLU A 71 4.26 -0.35 -14.25
C GLU A 71 4.12 0.26 -15.65
N GLN A 72 4.45 1.54 -15.84
CA GLN A 72 4.39 2.18 -17.15
C GLN A 72 5.31 1.47 -18.14
N TYR A 73 6.52 1.08 -17.72
CA TYR A 73 7.44 0.32 -18.58
C TYR A 73 6.88 -1.06 -18.96
N ASN A 74 6.25 -1.76 -18.02
CA ASN A 74 5.55 -3.02 -18.34
C ASN A 74 4.36 -2.80 -19.29
N ARG A 75 3.56 -1.73 -19.09
CA ARG A 75 2.42 -1.40 -19.94
C ARG A 75 2.81 -0.99 -21.35
N ILE A 76 4.04 -0.53 -21.60
CA ILE A 76 4.51 -0.16 -22.94
C ILE A 76 4.67 -1.40 -23.83
N ILE A 77 5.01 -2.54 -23.24
CA ILE A 77 5.29 -3.79 -23.95
C ILE A 77 4.04 -4.69 -23.97
N ASN A 78 3.14 -4.52 -23.01
CA ASN A 78 1.93 -5.33 -22.91
C ASN A 78 0.73 -4.70 -23.62
N VAL A 79 -0.01 -5.52 -24.36
CA VAL A 79 -1.29 -5.18 -24.99
C VAL A 79 -2.37 -6.07 -24.40
N VAL A 80 -3.48 -5.44 -23.96
CA VAL A 80 -4.64 -6.15 -23.41
C VAL A 80 -5.77 -6.15 -24.43
N PHE A 81 -6.21 -7.36 -24.80
CA PHE A 81 -7.34 -7.56 -25.69
C PHE A 81 -8.60 -7.86 -24.87
N HIS A 82 -9.62 -7.02 -25.01
CA HIS A 82 -10.92 -7.23 -24.38
C HIS A 82 -11.91 -7.89 -25.35
N GLY A 83 -12.95 -8.53 -24.81
CA GLY A 83 -14.02 -9.10 -25.63
C GLY A 83 -13.69 -10.43 -26.31
N LEU A 84 -12.54 -11.03 -26.00
CA LEU A 84 -12.18 -12.35 -26.52
C LEU A 84 -12.94 -13.44 -25.76
N GLN A 85 -13.60 -14.32 -26.51
CA GLN A 85 -14.37 -15.43 -25.93
C GLN A 85 -13.42 -16.46 -25.31
N ASP A 86 -13.83 -17.00 -24.17
CA ASP A 86 -13.15 -18.10 -23.50
C ASP A 86 -13.64 -19.42 -24.10
N MET A 87 -12.78 -20.04 -24.91
CA MET A 87 -13.10 -21.24 -25.69
C MET A 87 -12.68 -22.53 -24.99
N ASP A 88 -11.60 -22.49 -24.22
CA ASP A 88 -11.06 -23.66 -23.51
C ASP A 88 -10.51 -23.28 -22.13
N LYS A 89 -10.88 -24.06 -21.11
CA LYS A 89 -10.37 -23.89 -19.74
C LYS A 89 -8.90 -24.35 -19.63
N THR A 90 -8.47 -25.24 -20.51
CA THR A 90 -7.09 -25.75 -20.56
C THR A 90 -6.24 -25.05 -21.60
N GLU A 91 -6.66 -23.85 -22.05
CA GLU A 91 -5.90 -23.05 -23.00
C GLU A 91 -4.48 -22.79 -22.48
N THR A 92 -3.49 -23.20 -23.27
CA THR A 92 -2.07 -22.95 -22.95
C THR A 92 -1.66 -21.57 -23.46
N PRO A 93 -0.60 -20.96 -22.87
CA PRO A 93 -0.07 -19.69 -23.35
C PRO A 93 0.19 -19.67 -24.86
N GLU A 94 0.77 -20.74 -25.42
CA GLU A 94 1.04 -20.86 -26.85
C GLU A 94 -0.22 -20.85 -27.73
N ASN A 95 -1.32 -21.41 -27.23
CA ASN A 95 -2.60 -21.37 -27.94
C ASN A 95 -3.20 -19.96 -27.90
N THR A 96 -3.09 -19.27 -26.76
CA THR A 96 -3.48 -17.86 -26.64
C THR A 96 -2.69 -16.98 -27.59
N LYS A 97 -1.37 -17.16 -27.71
CA LYS A 97 -0.54 -16.42 -28.67
C LYS A 97 -1.02 -16.59 -30.12
N LYS A 98 -1.32 -17.83 -30.53
CA LYS A 98 -1.83 -18.12 -31.88
C LYS A 98 -3.19 -17.47 -32.11
N PHE A 99 -4.09 -17.61 -31.14
CA PHE A 99 -5.43 -17.03 -31.22
C PHE A 99 -5.37 -15.51 -31.38
N VAL A 100 -4.52 -14.83 -30.60
CA VAL A 100 -4.33 -13.39 -30.73
C VAL A 100 -3.71 -13.01 -32.07
N ALA A 101 -2.70 -13.74 -32.55
CA ALA A 101 -2.12 -13.50 -33.89
C ALA A 101 -3.17 -13.64 -35.01
N ASP A 102 -4.05 -14.64 -34.92
CA ASP A 102 -5.15 -14.84 -35.87
C ASP A 102 -6.19 -13.70 -35.80
N VAL A 103 -6.56 -13.26 -34.59
CA VAL A 103 -7.48 -12.14 -34.38
C VAL A 103 -6.90 -10.85 -34.94
N VAL A 104 -5.63 -10.55 -34.65
CA VAL A 104 -4.95 -9.36 -35.18
C VAL A 104 -4.91 -9.41 -36.70
N LYS A 105 -4.42 -10.51 -37.28
CA LYS A 105 -4.35 -10.67 -38.74
C LYS A 105 -5.71 -10.50 -39.41
N LYS A 106 -6.77 -11.04 -38.80
CA LYS A 106 -8.14 -10.95 -39.34
C LYS A 106 -8.69 -9.52 -39.34
N HIS A 107 -8.41 -8.72 -38.31
CA HIS A 107 -9.04 -7.41 -38.13
C HIS A 107 -8.17 -6.23 -38.57
N THR A 108 -6.85 -6.36 -38.54
CA THR A 108 -5.92 -5.27 -38.91
C THR A 108 -5.08 -5.60 -40.15
N GLY A 109 -5.02 -6.87 -40.57
CA GLY A 109 -4.16 -7.32 -41.67
C GLY A 109 -2.69 -7.49 -41.30
N ILE A 110 -2.29 -7.15 -40.06
CA ILE A 110 -0.92 -7.27 -39.57
C ILE A 110 -0.59 -8.74 -39.31
N GLN A 111 0.50 -9.24 -39.89
CA GLN A 111 0.97 -10.60 -39.66
C GLN A 111 1.92 -10.63 -38.48
N LEU A 112 1.45 -11.16 -37.36
CA LEU A 112 2.28 -11.46 -36.19
C LEU A 112 2.81 -12.89 -36.30
N SER A 113 4.11 -13.04 -36.11
CA SER A 113 4.78 -14.32 -35.94
C SER A 113 4.86 -14.69 -34.46
N LYS A 114 5.17 -15.96 -34.16
CA LYS A 114 5.28 -16.44 -32.78
C LYS A 114 6.42 -15.79 -32.00
N THR A 115 7.44 -15.29 -32.69
CA THR A 115 8.59 -14.61 -32.07
C THR A 115 8.30 -13.17 -31.69
N ASP A 116 7.20 -12.60 -32.20
CA ASP A 116 6.80 -11.21 -31.92
C ASP A 116 5.99 -11.11 -30.60
N ILE A 117 5.62 -12.27 -30.04
CA ILE A 117 4.84 -12.41 -28.82
C ILE A 117 5.65 -13.20 -27.78
N ASP A 118 6.16 -12.49 -26.79
CA ASP A 118 7.01 -13.03 -25.74
C ASP A 118 6.20 -13.87 -24.74
N TYR A 119 5.03 -13.37 -24.34
CA TYR A 119 4.13 -14.08 -23.44
C TYR A 119 2.66 -13.74 -23.73
N GLY A 120 1.75 -14.67 -23.47
CA GLY A 120 0.33 -14.45 -23.70
C GLY A 120 -0.51 -15.31 -22.77
N HIS A 121 -1.40 -14.70 -22.02
CA HIS A 121 -2.27 -15.43 -21.09
C HIS A 121 -3.61 -14.71 -20.86
N ARG A 122 -4.60 -15.48 -20.45
CA ARG A 122 -5.93 -14.98 -20.06
C ARG A 122 -5.84 -14.34 -18.68
N LEU A 123 -6.47 -13.18 -18.51
CA LEU A 123 -6.62 -12.57 -17.21
C LEU A 123 -7.96 -13.00 -16.58
N GLY A 124 -7.92 -13.18 -15.26
CA GLY A 124 -9.08 -13.50 -14.42
C GLY A 124 -9.60 -14.93 -14.53
N ARG A 125 -10.87 -15.14 -14.18
CA ARG A 125 -11.48 -16.48 -14.10
C ARG A 125 -12.08 -16.87 -15.44
N PHE A 126 -11.80 -18.10 -15.87
CA PHE A 126 -12.43 -18.69 -17.05
C PHE A 126 -13.96 -18.75 -16.91
N GLU A 127 -14.66 -18.21 -17.90
CA GLU A 127 -16.12 -18.33 -18.03
C GLU A 127 -16.52 -18.87 -19.41
N ASN A 128 -16.90 -20.15 -19.46
CA ASN A 128 -17.23 -20.84 -20.72
C ASN A 128 -18.26 -20.07 -21.56
N GLY A 129 -17.90 -19.79 -22.83
CA GLY A 129 -18.79 -19.18 -23.81
C GLY A 129 -19.05 -17.69 -23.60
N LYS A 130 -18.48 -17.07 -22.57
CA LYS A 130 -18.52 -15.62 -22.36
C LYS A 130 -17.19 -14.98 -22.75
N CYS A 131 -17.24 -13.68 -23.05
CA CYS A 131 -16.02 -12.88 -23.13
C CYS A 131 -15.45 -12.75 -21.72
N SER A 132 -14.16 -13.04 -21.53
CA SER A 132 -13.52 -12.81 -20.23
C SER A 132 -13.67 -11.32 -19.87
N PRO A 133 -14.27 -10.98 -18.71
CA PRO A 133 -14.37 -9.59 -18.26
C PRO A 133 -12.99 -8.94 -18.12
N SER A 134 -11.96 -9.76 -17.91
CA SER A 134 -10.60 -9.36 -17.57
C SER A 134 -9.64 -9.34 -18.77
N GLY A 135 -10.04 -9.79 -19.95
CA GLY A 135 -9.24 -9.69 -21.18
C GLY A 135 -8.08 -10.70 -21.30
N VAL A 136 -7.35 -10.63 -22.40
CA VAL A 136 -6.12 -11.39 -22.66
C VAL A 136 -4.97 -10.42 -22.66
N GLU A 137 -3.96 -10.66 -21.82
CA GLU A 137 -2.73 -9.86 -21.83
C GLU A 137 -1.67 -10.59 -22.63
N VAL A 138 -1.07 -9.83 -23.54
CA VAL A 138 0.01 -10.30 -24.40
C VAL A 138 1.17 -9.34 -24.26
N GLU A 139 2.32 -9.88 -23.86
CA GLU A 139 3.60 -9.17 -23.84
C GLU A 139 4.24 -9.29 -25.21
N THR A 140 4.47 -8.14 -25.83
CA THR A 140 4.94 -8.05 -27.20
C THR A 140 5.98 -6.95 -27.33
N SER A 141 7.20 -7.33 -27.66
CA SER A 141 8.28 -6.37 -27.93
C SER A 141 8.03 -5.47 -29.15
N PHE A 142 7.09 -5.83 -30.04
CA PHE A 142 6.98 -5.26 -31.39
C PHE A 142 5.77 -4.34 -31.66
N ILE A 143 4.73 -4.34 -30.82
CA ILE A 143 3.37 -4.07 -31.35
C ILE A 143 2.77 -2.70 -31.02
N LYS A 144 3.24 -2.00 -29.98
CA LYS A 144 2.47 -0.83 -29.51
C LYS A 144 2.50 0.35 -30.49
N THR A 145 3.58 0.55 -31.23
CA THR A 145 3.73 1.69 -32.16
C THR A 145 2.85 1.57 -33.41
N GLU A 146 2.64 0.35 -33.94
CA GLU A 146 1.80 0.12 -35.13
C GLU A 146 0.32 -0.16 -34.81
N MET A 147 -0.02 -0.65 -33.60
CA MET A 147 -1.42 -0.82 -33.19
C MET A 147 -2.07 0.47 -32.68
N ALA A 148 -1.30 1.37 -32.06
CA ALA A 148 -1.81 2.64 -31.52
C ALA A 148 -2.45 3.52 -32.62
N THR A 149 -1.86 3.54 -33.82
CA THR A 149 -2.38 4.28 -34.98
C THR A 149 -3.72 3.72 -35.48
N TYR A 150 -4.03 2.44 -35.23
CA TYR A 150 -5.28 1.82 -35.66
C TYR A 150 -6.44 2.06 -34.69
N THR A 151 -6.19 2.08 -33.38
CA THR A 151 -7.20 2.42 -32.35
C THR A 151 -7.77 3.83 -32.49
N GLU A 152 -6.95 4.81 -32.91
CA GLU A 152 -7.43 6.18 -33.18
C GLU A 152 -8.36 6.23 -34.41
N SER A 153 -8.11 5.40 -35.42
CA SER A 153 -8.96 5.34 -36.63
C SER A 153 -10.31 4.65 -36.41
N TYR A 154 -10.42 3.76 -35.42
CA TYR A 154 -11.67 3.05 -35.11
C TYR A 154 -12.61 3.88 -34.22
N THR A 155 -12.06 4.71 -33.32
CA THR A 155 -12.86 5.58 -32.44
C THR A 155 -13.44 6.79 -33.18
N SER A 156 -12.78 7.31 -34.22
CA SER A 156 -13.34 8.40 -35.03
C SER A 156 -14.52 7.97 -35.92
N ASN A 157 -14.67 6.67 -36.19
CA ASN A 157 -15.75 6.14 -37.02
C ASN A 157 -17.01 5.76 -36.23
N MET A 158 -16.94 5.71 -34.89
CA MET A 158 -18.12 5.47 -34.05
C MET A 158 -18.79 6.75 -33.52
N THR A 159 -18.16 7.92 -33.67
CA THR A 159 -18.73 9.22 -33.26
C THR A 159 -19.46 9.97 -34.38
N ASN A 160 -19.44 9.43 -35.61
CA ASN A 160 -20.12 10.00 -36.79
C ASN A 160 -21.21 9.09 -37.38
N GLY A 161 -21.77 8.17 -36.58
CA GLY A 161 -22.90 7.30 -36.96
C GLY A 161 -24.14 7.61 -36.14
#